data_AF-A0AAD9UWG9-F1
#
_entry.id   AF-A0AAD9UWG9-F1
#
_cell.length_a   1.000
_cell.length_b   1.000
_cell.length_c   1.000
_cell.angle_alpha   90.00
_cell.angle_beta   90.00
_cell.angle_gamma   90.00
#
_symmetry.space_group_name_H-M   'P 1'
#
loop_
_entity.id
_entity.type
_entity.pdbx_description
1 polymer ?
#
loop_
_entity_poly.entity_id
_entity_poly.type
_entity_poly.pdbx_seq_one_letter_code
_entity_poly.pdbx_strand_id
1 'polypeptide(L)'
;MATGSEYTEEQLNYYRICCITTDELTDGLRTIFKQEWDNRYATTLGEWKDEAKNGQDFKNGESPQNQASNRELLATMINGNRAEWDCSMLFYAILYSDCIGRGLNVVVRSNIDDLRKFRYQDFAHLPRDQISEPKFQSAITKLQGVFQALGLSTVKIQEIRNQANFSISHLNKILKEVDKLKQEVKVLEEQLQRVDYATFDRGYSSLKSYQLESSVGAQAMIQRGVAVMSKKGQ
;
A
#
# COMPACT_ATOMS: atom_id res chain seq x y z
N MET A 1 11.63 -30.63 -6.28
CA MET A 1 12.03 -29.20 -6.26
C MET A 1 11.50 -28.61 -4.97
N ALA A 2 12.36 -28.37 -3.98
CA ALA A 2 11.94 -27.77 -2.73
C ALA A 2 11.63 -26.29 -3.00
N THR A 3 10.35 -25.92 -2.94
CA THR A 3 9.93 -24.52 -2.88
C THR A 3 10.40 -23.97 -1.54
N GLY A 4 11.60 -23.37 -1.50
CA GLY A 4 12.04 -22.62 -0.34
C GLY A 4 11.00 -21.56 -0.01
N SER A 5 10.60 -21.45 1.26
CA SER A 5 9.66 -20.41 1.68
C SER A 5 10.21 -19.04 1.28
N GLU A 6 9.35 -18.17 0.75
CA GLU A 6 9.69 -16.82 0.30
C GLU A 6 10.31 -15.97 1.42
N TYR A 7 10.02 -16.33 2.67
CA TYR A 7 10.52 -15.72 3.88
C TYR A 7 11.12 -16.75 4.81
N THR A 8 12.13 -16.34 5.59
CA THR A 8 12.56 -17.10 6.77
C THR A 8 11.52 -16.99 7.88
N GLU A 9 11.52 -17.92 8.83
CA GLU A 9 10.60 -17.84 9.98
C GLU A 9 10.81 -16.55 10.79
N GLU A 10 12.06 -16.07 10.91
CA GLU A 10 12.36 -14.83 11.62
C GLU A 10 11.80 -13.58 10.91
N GLN A 11 11.77 -13.61 9.58
CA GLN A 11 11.11 -12.58 8.77
C GLN A 11 9.58 -12.63 8.93
N LEU A 12 8.99 -13.82 8.92
CA LEU A 12 7.57 -14.00 9.20
C LEU A 12 7.21 -13.48 10.59
N ASN A 13 8.01 -13.77 11.61
CA ASN A 13 7.84 -13.25 12.97
C ASN A 13 7.86 -11.72 13.02
N TYR A 14 8.76 -11.09 12.26
CA TYR A 14 8.78 -9.63 12.12
C TYR A 14 7.46 -9.11 11.52
N TYR A 15 6.99 -9.68 10.41
CA TYR A 15 5.74 -9.25 9.77
C TYR A 15 4.51 -9.48 10.65
N ARG A 16 4.44 -10.59 11.40
CA ARG A 16 3.36 -10.85 12.37
C ARG A 16 3.28 -9.73 13.40
N ILE A 17 4.42 -9.33 13.98
CA ILE A 17 4.45 -8.22 14.95
C ILE A 17 4.10 -6.88 14.30
N CYS A 18 4.54 -6.62 13.07
CA CYS A 18 4.11 -5.43 12.32
C CYS A 18 2.59 -5.37 12.23
N CYS A 19 1.93 -6.42 11.71
CA CYS A 19 0.48 -6.44 11.55
C CYS A 19 -0.26 -6.28 12.88
N ILE A 20 0.23 -6.94 13.94
CA ILE A 20 -0.38 -6.79 15.27
C ILE A 20 -0.22 -5.36 15.81
N THR A 21 0.94 -4.75 15.63
CA THR A 21 1.21 -3.39 16.14
C THR A 21 0.53 -2.29 15.34
N THR A 22 0.35 -2.46 14.04
CA THR A 22 -0.31 -1.45 13.19
C THR A 22 -1.82 -1.54 13.27
N ASP A 23 -2.38 -2.75 13.27
CA ASP A 23 -3.80 -2.94 13.05
C ASP A 23 -4.49 -3.28 14.37
N GLU A 24 -4.11 -4.41 14.97
CA GLU A 24 -4.80 -4.95 16.14
C GLU A 24 -4.62 -4.07 17.39
N LEU A 25 -3.40 -3.57 17.62
CA LEU A 25 -3.11 -2.63 18.70
C LEU A 25 -3.92 -1.34 18.53
N THR A 26 -3.97 -0.80 17.31
CA THR A 26 -4.69 0.45 17.03
C THR A 26 -6.19 0.27 17.23
N ASP A 27 -6.77 -0.84 16.77
CA ASP A 27 -8.19 -1.17 16.98
C ASP A 27 -8.52 -1.37 18.46
N GLY A 28 -7.63 -2.02 19.21
CA GLY A 28 -7.73 -2.15 20.66
C GLY A 28 -7.76 -0.77 21.35
N LEU A 29 -6.85 0.13 20.99
CA LEU A 29 -6.82 1.49 21.53
C LEU A 29 -8.08 2.28 21.18
N ARG A 30 -8.61 2.16 19.96
CA ARG A 30 -9.88 2.81 19.56
C ARG A 30 -11.03 2.35 20.46
N THR A 31 -11.08 1.06 20.76
CA THR A 31 -12.09 0.45 21.64
C THR A 31 -12.00 1.03 23.05
N ILE A 32 -10.79 1.05 23.63
CA ILE A 32 -10.55 1.59 24.98
C ILE A 32 -10.88 3.08 25.06
N PHE A 33 -10.45 3.87 24.07
CA PHE A 33 -10.77 5.30 24.04
C PHE A 33 -12.30 5.54 24.11
N LYS A 34 -13.09 4.84 23.28
CA LYS A 34 -14.55 5.00 23.29
C LYS A 34 -15.15 4.57 24.61
N GLN A 35 -14.72 3.42 25.15
CA GLN A 35 -15.20 2.95 26.43
C GLN A 35 -14.95 3.99 27.54
N GLU A 36 -13.74 4.54 27.61
CA GLU A 36 -13.39 5.56 28.61
C GLU A 36 -14.12 6.89 28.40
N TRP A 37 -14.37 7.28 27.14
CA TRP A 37 -15.19 8.44 26.83
C TRP A 37 -16.64 8.23 27.29
N ASP A 38 -17.28 7.15 26.86
CA ASP A 38 -18.68 6.87 27.14
C ASP A 38 -18.93 6.73 28.65
N ASN A 39 -18.02 6.05 29.36
CA ASN A 39 -18.09 5.92 30.82
C ASN A 39 -18.11 7.27 31.54
N ARG A 40 -17.49 8.32 30.97
CA ARG A 40 -17.41 9.66 31.57
C ARG A 40 -18.52 10.58 31.09
N TYR A 41 -18.85 10.50 29.80
CA TYR A 41 -19.53 11.58 29.11
C TYR A 41 -20.86 11.17 28.47
N ALA A 42 -21.25 9.89 28.48
CA ALA A 42 -22.50 9.43 27.86
C ALA A 42 -23.74 10.24 28.31
N THR A 43 -23.77 10.70 29.56
CA THR A 43 -24.89 11.48 30.13
C THR A 43 -24.74 12.99 30.00
N THR A 44 -23.55 13.51 29.68
CA THR A 44 -23.26 14.95 29.67
C THR A 44 -22.98 15.48 28.26
N LEU A 45 -22.01 14.89 27.55
CA LEU A 45 -21.65 15.24 26.16
C LEU A 45 -22.22 14.25 25.14
N GLY A 46 -22.70 13.09 25.61
CA GLY A 46 -23.15 11.99 24.79
C GLY A 46 -22.05 10.96 24.53
N GLU A 47 -22.48 9.80 24.04
CA GLU A 47 -21.58 8.73 23.60
C GLU A 47 -20.75 9.15 22.38
N TRP A 48 -19.58 8.52 22.23
CA TRP A 48 -18.75 8.69 21.05
C TRP A 48 -19.35 7.97 19.85
N LYS A 49 -19.64 8.71 18.78
CA LYS A 49 -20.28 8.21 17.54
C LYS A 49 -19.42 8.42 16.29
N ASP A 50 -18.16 8.83 16.47
CA ASP A 50 -17.24 9.17 15.37
C ASP A 50 -17.72 10.33 14.50
N GLU A 51 -18.42 11.29 15.10
CA GLU A 51 -18.91 12.50 14.45
C GLU A 51 -18.07 13.73 14.80
N ALA A 52 -18.04 14.74 13.92
CA ALA A 52 -17.30 15.98 14.14
C ALA A 52 -17.65 16.68 15.46
N LYS A 53 -18.90 16.52 15.94
CA LYS A 53 -19.30 17.01 17.26
C LYS A 53 -18.47 16.38 18.39
N ASN A 54 -18.27 15.06 18.37
CA ASN A 54 -17.47 14.38 19.39
C ASN A 54 -16.03 14.89 19.40
N GLY A 55 -15.43 15.09 18.21
CA GLY A 55 -14.08 15.64 18.09
C GLY A 55 -13.97 17.08 18.60
N GLN A 56 -14.97 17.91 18.32
CA GLN A 56 -15.04 19.28 18.84
C GLN A 56 -15.20 19.32 20.35
N ASP A 57 -16.05 18.46 20.92
CA ASP A 57 -16.26 18.34 22.37
C ASP A 57 -14.98 17.87 23.07
N PHE A 58 -14.29 16.88 22.50
CA PHE A 58 -12.97 16.44 22.98
C PHE A 58 -11.95 17.58 22.98
N LYS A 59 -11.81 18.31 21.85
CA LYS A 59 -10.89 19.44 21.75
C LYS A 59 -11.23 20.56 22.76
N ASN A 60 -12.52 20.85 22.95
CA ASN A 60 -12.98 21.86 23.89
C ASN A 60 -12.74 21.47 25.36
N GLY A 61 -12.70 20.17 25.65
CA GLY A 61 -12.36 19.64 26.97
C GLY A 61 -10.88 19.74 27.32
N GLU A 62 -10.01 19.96 26.34
CA GLU A 62 -8.58 20.19 26.58
C GLU A 62 -8.30 21.61 27.09
N SER A 63 -7.38 21.73 28.03
CA SER A 63 -6.89 23.03 28.51
C SER A 63 -6.21 23.80 27.37
N PRO A 64 -6.19 25.16 27.43
CA PRO A 64 -5.53 25.97 26.40
C PRO A 64 -4.07 25.59 26.16
N GLN A 65 -3.37 25.17 27.22
CA GLN A 65 -1.99 24.71 27.13
C GLN A 65 -1.89 23.38 26.37
N ASN A 66 -2.71 22.39 26.70
CA ASN A 66 -2.73 21.11 25.96
C ASN A 66 -3.12 21.31 24.50
N GLN A 67 -4.09 22.19 24.23
CA GLN A 67 -4.47 22.52 22.85
C GLN A 67 -3.33 23.15 22.05
N ALA A 68 -2.53 24.02 22.69
CA ALA A 68 -1.38 24.63 22.04
C ALA A 68 -0.27 23.60 21.77
N SER A 69 0.07 22.77 22.76
CA SER A 69 1.14 21.76 22.63
C SER A 69 0.80 20.64 21.66
N ASN A 70 -0.48 20.28 21.51
CA ASN A 70 -0.93 19.16 20.68
C ASN A 70 -1.73 19.61 19.45
N ARG A 71 -1.51 20.83 18.97
CA ARG A 71 -2.28 21.45 17.89
C ARG A 71 -2.36 20.58 16.63
N GLU A 72 -1.26 19.95 16.25
CA GLU A 72 -1.18 19.10 15.05
C GLU A 72 -2.05 17.84 15.18
N LEU A 73 -1.99 17.15 16.32
CA LEU A 73 -2.84 15.99 16.59
C LEU A 73 -4.32 16.40 16.58
N LEU A 74 -4.64 17.49 17.30
CA LEU A 74 -6.01 17.99 17.43
C LEU A 74 -6.60 18.50 16.10
N ALA A 75 -5.77 18.89 15.13
CA ALA A 75 -6.24 19.28 13.80
C ALA A 75 -6.91 18.12 13.05
N THR A 76 -6.49 16.87 13.33
CA THR A 76 -7.14 15.66 12.78
C THR A 76 -8.26 15.20 13.71
N MET A 77 -7.99 15.18 15.02
CA MET A 77 -8.93 14.62 16.01
C MET A 77 -10.26 15.38 16.10
N ILE A 78 -10.28 16.65 15.69
CA ILE A 78 -11.50 17.48 15.65
C ILE A 78 -12.59 16.90 14.72
N ASN A 79 -12.22 16.07 13.74
CA ASN A 79 -13.18 15.38 12.88
C ASN A 79 -13.98 14.30 13.63
N GLY A 80 -13.52 13.87 14.80
CA GLY A 80 -14.16 12.84 15.64
C GLY A 80 -14.03 11.41 15.10
N ASN A 81 -13.66 11.23 13.84
CA ASN A 81 -13.52 9.92 13.21
C ASN A 81 -12.27 9.16 13.71
N ARG A 82 -12.44 8.22 14.64
CA ARG A 82 -11.31 7.43 15.19
C ARG A 82 -10.61 6.55 14.15
N ALA A 83 -11.21 6.28 12.99
CA ALA A 83 -10.54 5.55 11.92
C ALA A 83 -9.37 6.35 11.31
N GLU A 84 -9.42 7.69 11.38
CA GLU A 84 -8.34 8.59 10.96
C GLU A 84 -7.21 8.68 12.00
N TRP A 85 -7.45 8.22 13.22
CA TRP A 85 -6.50 8.37 14.32
C TRP A 85 -5.47 7.27 14.26
N ASP A 86 -4.20 7.68 14.24
CA ASP A 86 -3.10 6.76 14.44
C ASP A 86 -2.91 6.42 15.93
N CYS A 87 -2.09 5.43 16.20
CA CYS A 87 -1.80 5.02 17.57
C CYS A 87 -1.10 6.11 18.40
N SER A 88 -0.44 7.10 17.81
CA SER A 88 0.15 8.23 18.55
C SER A 88 -0.95 9.17 19.05
N MET A 89 -1.93 9.49 18.20
CA MET A 89 -3.13 10.23 18.57
C MET A 89 -3.92 9.51 19.66
N LEU A 90 -4.08 8.18 19.55
CA LEU A 90 -4.80 7.38 20.55
C LEU A 90 -4.08 7.32 21.90
N PHE A 91 -2.74 7.19 21.92
CA PHE A 91 -1.99 7.28 23.17
C PHE A 91 -2.13 8.65 23.82
N TYR A 92 -2.06 9.73 23.05
CA TYR A 92 -2.36 11.06 23.57
C TYR A 92 -3.78 11.14 24.14
N ALA A 93 -4.77 10.72 23.36
CA ALA A 93 -6.18 10.79 23.74
C ALA A 93 -6.48 10.04 25.05
N ILE A 94 -5.85 8.89 25.27
CA ILE A 94 -6.11 8.05 26.44
C ILE A 94 -5.23 8.44 27.63
N LEU A 95 -3.92 8.63 27.43
CA LEU A 95 -2.97 8.78 28.53
C LEU A 95 -2.77 10.24 28.97
N TYR A 96 -2.83 11.18 28.03
CA TYR A 96 -2.29 12.53 28.21
C TYR A 96 -3.33 13.64 28.03
N SER A 97 -4.50 13.32 27.49
CA SER A 97 -5.61 14.26 27.39
C SER A 97 -6.11 14.72 28.76
N ASP A 98 -6.64 15.92 28.82
CA ASP A 98 -7.36 16.40 29.99
C ASP A 98 -8.72 15.69 30.15
N CYS A 99 -9.34 15.28 29.03
CA CYS A 99 -10.65 14.62 28.99
C CYS A 99 -10.65 13.22 29.64
N ILE A 100 -9.68 12.38 29.27
CA ILE A 100 -9.61 10.99 29.73
C ILE A 100 -8.40 10.80 30.65
N GLY A 101 -7.24 11.30 30.22
CA GLY A 101 -5.95 11.03 30.83
C GLY A 101 -5.88 11.38 32.31
N ARG A 102 -6.50 12.47 32.77
CA ARG A 102 -6.47 12.86 34.20
C ARG A 102 -7.18 11.89 35.14
N GLY A 103 -8.30 11.32 34.70
CA GLY A 103 -9.15 10.46 35.53
C GLY A 103 -9.03 8.98 35.20
N LEU A 104 -8.08 8.58 34.35
CA LEU A 104 -7.93 7.20 33.89
C LEU A 104 -7.61 6.26 35.06
N ASN A 105 -8.28 5.10 35.07
CA ASN A 105 -8.02 4.04 36.04
C ASN A 105 -6.53 3.65 36.00
N VAL A 106 -5.90 3.44 37.16
CA VAL A 106 -4.46 3.17 37.26
C VAL A 106 -4.05 1.89 36.53
N VAL A 107 -4.87 0.83 36.57
CA VAL A 107 -4.61 -0.43 35.87
C VAL A 107 -4.74 -0.24 34.36
N VAL A 108 -5.77 0.48 33.90
CA VAL A 108 -5.92 0.81 32.47
C VAL A 108 -4.74 1.66 32.00
N ARG A 109 -4.36 2.70 32.76
CA ARG A 109 -3.21 3.56 32.45
C ARG A 109 -1.92 2.75 32.31
N SER A 110 -1.63 1.86 33.26
CA SER A 110 -0.42 1.04 33.22
C SER A 110 -0.37 0.14 31.99
N ASN A 111 -1.48 -0.54 31.68
CA ASN A 111 -1.57 -1.42 30.52
C ASN A 111 -1.42 -0.65 29.19
N ILE A 112 -2.06 0.51 29.06
CA ILE A 112 -1.93 1.35 27.87
C ILE A 112 -0.51 1.91 27.73
N ASP A 113 0.15 2.28 28.83
CA ASP A 113 1.56 2.69 28.82
C ASP A 113 2.49 1.54 28.43
N ASP A 114 2.17 0.30 28.82
CA ASP A 114 2.92 -0.89 28.39
C ASP A 114 2.76 -1.15 26.89
N LEU A 115 1.57 -0.93 26.30
CA LEU A 115 1.39 -0.96 24.84
C LEU A 115 2.20 0.14 24.14
N ARG A 116 2.24 1.35 24.72
CA ARG A 116 3.02 2.47 24.20
C ARG A 116 4.52 2.16 24.21
N LYS A 117 5.04 1.63 25.32
CA LYS A 117 6.44 1.18 25.43
C LYS A 117 6.74 0.03 24.48
N PHE A 118 5.80 -0.91 24.32
CA PHE A 118 5.98 -1.99 23.37
C PHE A 118 6.17 -1.47 21.94
N ARG A 119 5.30 -0.56 21.47
CA ARG A 119 5.42 0.04 20.14
C ARG A 119 6.70 0.87 19.97
N TYR A 120 7.09 1.64 20.99
CA TYR A 120 8.19 2.60 20.87
C TYR A 120 9.57 2.01 21.20
N GLN A 121 9.68 1.27 22.30
CA GLN A 121 10.96 0.78 22.83
C GLN A 121 11.24 -0.64 22.35
N ASP A 122 10.24 -1.52 22.45
CA ASP A 122 10.46 -2.93 22.13
C ASP A 122 10.44 -3.17 20.62
N PHE A 123 9.66 -2.40 19.86
CA PHE A 123 9.50 -2.60 18.42
C PHE A 123 10.35 -1.66 17.54
N ALA A 124 10.42 -0.36 17.84
CA ALA A 124 11.13 0.60 16.97
C ALA A 124 12.66 0.36 16.89
N HIS A 125 13.22 -0.41 17.83
CA HIS A 125 14.63 -0.77 17.89
C HIS A 125 14.92 -2.19 17.39
N LEU A 126 13.92 -2.94 16.94
CA LEU A 126 14.17 -4.26 16.35
C LEU A 126 14.91 -4.12 15.02
N PRO A 127 15.85 -5.05 14.71
CA PRO A 127 16.38 -5.15 13.36
C PRO A 127 15.21 -5.28 12.39
N ARG A 128 15.21 -4.42 11.37
CA ARG A 128 14.05 -4.04 10.54
C ARG A 128 13.48 -5.15 9.64
N ASP A 129 13.87 -6.40 9.88
CA ASP A 129 13.56 -7.53 9.02
C ASP A 129 13.53 -8.90 9.73
N GLN A 130 14.06 -9.08 10.95
CA GLN A 130 14.17 -10.41 11.57
C GLN A 130 13.95 -10.41 13.09
N ILE A 131 13.05 -11.27 13.57
CA ILE A 131 12.78 -11.51 15.00
C ILE A 131 12.95 -13.00 15.31
N SER A 132 13.86 -13.33 16.23
CA SER A 132 14.04 -14.70 16.69
C SER A 132 12.80 -15.22 17.42
N GLU A 133 12.55 -16.52 17.30
CA GLU A 133 11.37 -17.17 17.88
C GLU A 133 11.17 -16.90 19.39
N PRO A 134 12.20 -16.94 20.26
CA PRO A 134 12.02 -16.62 21.67
C PRO A 134 11.57 -15.17 21.92
N LYS A 135 12.10 -14.22 21.14
CA LYS A 135 11.70 -12.80 21.24
C LYS A 135 10.26 -12.61 20.75
N PHE A 136 9.90 -13.29 19.65
CA PHE A 136 8.55 -13.28 19.12
C PHE A 136 7.53 -13.81 20.14
N GLN A 137 7.77 -15.00 20.73
CA GLN A 137 6.87 -15.59 21.72
C GLN A 137 6.72 -14.71 22.97
N SER A 138 7.82 -14.11 23.44
CA SER A 138 7.79 -13.17 24.57
C SER A 138 6.92 -11.94 24.25
N ALA A 139 7.09 -11.34 23.06
CA ALA A 139 6.30 -10.21 22.60
C ALA A 139 4.81 -10.54 22.50
N ILE A 140 4.46 -11.68 21.88
CA ILE A 140 3.07 -12.14 21.76
C ILE A 140 2.44 -12.37 23.14
N THR A 141 3.16 -13.03 24.05
CA THR A 141 2.67 -13.31 25.40
C THR A 141 2.39 -12.00 26.16
N LYS A 142 3.32 -11.03 26.08
CA LYS A 142 3.15 -9.70 26.69
C LYS A 142 1.91 -8.99 26.13
N LEU A 143 1.77 -8.94 24.81
CA LEU A 143 0.61 -8.31 24.15
C LEU A 143 -0.72 -8.98 24.56
N GLN A 144 -0.77 -10.31 24.58
CA GLN A 144 -1.97 -11.05 24.96
C GLN A 144 -2.36 -10.78 26.42
N GLY A 145 -1.39 -10.76 27.34
CA GLY A 145 -1.64 -10.45 28.74
C GLY A 145 -2.21 -9.04 28.92
N VAL A 146 -1.65 -8.05 28.20
CA VAL A 146 -2.14 -6.67 28.26
C VAL A 146 -3.53 -6.54 27.64
N PHE A 147 -3.82 -7.18 26.51
CA PHE A 147 -5.15 -7.19 25.91
C PHE A 147 -6.19 -7.81 26.84
N GLN A 148 -5.88 -8.95 27.46
CA GLN A 148 -6.76 -9.58 28.44
C GLN A 148 -7.00 -8.69 29.65
N ALA A 149 -5.98 -8.02 30.17
CA ALA A 149 -6.11 -7.09 31.30
C ALA A 149 -6.96 -5.86 30.97
N LEU A 150 -7.00 -5.46 29.70
CA LEU A 150 -7.85 -4.40 29.18
C LEU A 150 -9.27 -4.88 28.77
N GLY A 151 -9.55 -6.18 28.89
CA GLY A 151 -10.83 -6.76 28.45
C GLY A 151 -10.99 -6.83 26.92
N LEU A 152 -9.89 -6.76 26.18
CA LEU A 152 -9.87 -6.85 24.71
C LEU A 152 -9.72 -8.30 24.24
N SER A 153 -10.23 -8.58 23.03
CA SER A 153 -10.11 -9.90 22.40
C SER A 153 -8.68 -10.19 21.96
N THR A 154 -8.20 -11.41 22.20
CA THR A 154 -6.88 -11.88 21.73
C THR A 154 -6.97 -12.78 20.49
N VAL A 155 -8.18 -12.98 19.94
CA VAL A 155 -8.43 -13.92 18.84
C VAL A 155 -7.60 -13.56 17.61
N LYS A 156 -7.68 -12.32 17.13
CA LYS A 156 -6.90 -11.86 15.96
C LYS A 156 -5.39 -11.91 16.20
N ILE A 157 -4.93 -11.64 17.42
CA ILE A 157 -3.50 -11.81 17.79
C ILE A 157 -3.08 -13.27 17.61
N GLN A 158 -3.90 -14.24 18.03
CA GLN A 158 -3.63 -15.66 17.84
C GLN A 158 -3.71 -16.08 16.37
N GLU A 159 -4.65 -15.51 15.60
CA GLU A 159 -4.74 -15.76 14.16
C GLU A 159 -3.47 -15.30 13.45
N ILE A 160 -3.04 -14.05 13.68
CA ILE A 160 -1.82 -13.49 13.09
C ILE A 160 -0.59 -14.27 13.55
N ARG A 161 -0.51 -14.67 14.82
CA ARG A 161 0.58 -15.52 15.34
C ARG A 161 0.78 -16.79 14.52
N ASN A 162 -0.31 -17.39 14.05
CA ASN A 162 -0.29 -18.65 13.31
C ASN A 162 -0.23 -18.46 11.78
N GLN A 163 -0.14 -17.23 11.28
CA GLN A 163 -0.08 -16.97 9.84
C GLN A 163 1.24 -17.47 9.25
N ALA A 164 1.15 -18.46 8.35
CA ALA A 164 2.30 -19.04 7.66
C ALA A 164 2.79 -18.21 6.46
N ASN A 165 2.02 -17.22 6.03
CA ASN A 165 2.39 -16.33 4.94
C ASN A 165 1.76 -14.95 5.14
N PHE A 166 2.44 -13.93 4.60
CA PHE A 166 1.87 -12.62 4.41
C PHE A 166 1.65 -12.44 2.93
N SER A 167 0.39 -12.29 2.53
CA SER A 167 0.07 -12.13 1.13
C SER A 167 0.62 -10.81 0.64
N ILE A 168 1.64 -10.85 -0.19
CA ILE A 168 2.05 -9.71 -1.01
C ILE A 168 1.09 -9.55 -2.20
N SER A 169 -0.22 -9.74 -2.00
CA SER A 169 -1.22 -9.77 -3.07
C SER A 169 -1.13 -8.55 -4.00
N HIS A 170 -0.79 -7.38 -3.46
CA HIS A 170 -0.52 -6.18 -4.26
C HIS A 170 0.76 -6.30 -5.10
N LEU A 171 1.91 -6.72 -4.54
CA LEU A 171 3.11 -6.90 -5.37
C LEU A 171 2.95 -8.04 -6.37
N ASN A 172 2.22 -9.11 -6.04
CA ASN A 172 1.91 -10.19 -6.96
C ASN A 172 0.98 -9.76 -8.10
N LYS A 173 0.03 -8.86 -7.83
CA LYS A 173 -0.78 -8.22 -8.88
C LYS A 173 0.07 -7.31 -9.76
N ILE A 174 0.93 -6.48 -9.15
CA ILE A 174 1.86 -5.60 -9.86
C ILE A 174 2.82 -6.43 -10.74
N LEU A 175 3.36 -7.54 -10.22
CA LEU A 175 4.26 -8.43 -10.96
C LEU A 175 3.56 -9.00 -12.20
N LYS A 176 2.31 -9.46 -12.04
CA LYS A 176 1.48 -9.94 -13.17
C LYS A 176 1.21 -8.86 -14.21
N GLU A 177 0.94 -7.62 -13.78
CA GLU A 177 0.76 -6.51 -14.70
C GLU A 177 2.05 -6.15 -15.45
N VAL A 178 3.20 -6.16 -14.76
CA VAL A 178 4.52 -5.94 -15.37
C VAL A 178 4.82 -7.01 -16.42
N ASP A 179 4.57 -8.29 -16.12
CA ASP A 179 4.78 -9.38 -17.08
C ASP A 179 3.86 -9.27 -18.31
N LYS A 180 2.60 -8.88 -18.10
CA LYS A 180 1.66 -8.61 -19.19
C LYS A 180 2.15 -7.49 -20.10
N LEU A 181 2.54 -6.35 -19.51
CA LEU A 181 3.06 -5.20 -20.25
C LEU A 181 4.32 -5.56 -21.03
N LYS A 182 5.23 -6.33 -20.42
CA LYS A 182 6.45 -6.80 -21.08
C LYS A 182 6.15 -7.66 -22.31
N GLN A 183 5.12 -8.50 -22.25
CA GLN A 183 4.70 -9.32 -23.39
C GLN A 183 4.02 -8.50 -24.49
N GLU A 184 3.20 -7.50 -24.12
CA GLU A 184 2.59 -6.58 -25.09
C GLU A 184 3.63 -5.75 -25.83
N VAL A 185 4.63 -5.22 -25.12
CA VAL A 185 5.76 -4.49 -25.73
C VAL A 185 6.48 -5.38 -26.74
N LYS A 186 6.77 -6.64 -26.39
CA LYS A 186 7.43 -7.58 -27.31
C LYS A 186 6.62 -7.83 -28.59
N VAL A 187 5.30 -8.02 -28.46
CA VAL A 187 4.42 -8.21 -29.62
C VAL A 187 4.39 -6.96 -30.51
N LEU A 188 4.34 -5.78 -29.91
CA LEU A 188 4.36 -4.51 -30.64
C LEU A 188 5.70 -4.30 -31.37
N GLU A 189 6.83 -4.63 -30.74
CA GLU A 189 8.15 -4.58 -31.37
C GLU A 189 8.24 -5.52 -32.59
N GLU A 190 7.75 -6.76 -32.46
CA GLU A 190 7.71 -7.72 -33.56
C GLU A 190 6.78 -7.26 -34.70
N GLN A 191 5.63 -6.66 -34.37
CA GLN A 191 4.72 -6.08 -35.36
C GLN A 191 5.35 -4.88 -36.07
N LEU A 192 6.02 -3.99 -35.33
CA LEU A 192 6.70 -2.83 -35.88
C LEU A 192 7.79 -3.25 -36.86
N GLN A 193 8.61 -4.24 -36.50
CA GLN A 193 9.61 -4.81 -37.42
C GLN A 193 8.96 -5.37 -38.69
N ARG A 194 7.88 -6.15 -38.57
CA ARG A 194 7.18 -6.70 -39.74
C ARG A 194 6.59 -5.63 -40.64
N VAL A 195 6.02 -4.58 -40.07
CA VAL A 195 5.51 -3.43 -40.83
C VAL A 195 6.67 -2.79 -41.58
N ASP A 196 7.78 -2.50 -40.90
CA ASP A 196 8.94 -1.83 -41.49
C ASP A 196 9.49 -2.63 -42.69
N TYR A 197 9.68 -3.95 -42.54
CA TYR A 197 10.06 -4.85 -43.63
C TYR A 197 9.04 -4.88 -44.78
N ALA A 198 7.74 -4.90 -44.49
CA ALA A 198 6.70 -4.92 -45.52
C ALA A 198 6.61 -3.58 -46.29
N THR A 199 6.78 -2.44 -45.62
CA THR A 199 6.87 -1.13 -46.29
C THR A 199 8.13 -1.01 -47.14
N PHE A 200 9.26 -1.51 -46.64
CA PHE A 200 10.51 -1.54 -47.39
C PHE A 200 10.38 -2.38 -48.66
N ASP A 201 9.84 -3.60 -48.55
CA ASP A 201 9.68 -4.53 -49.69
C ASP A 201 8.68 -4.01 -50.74
N ARG A 202 7.58 -3.39 -50.29
CA ARG A 202 6.60 -2.76 -51.18
C ARG A 202 7.19 -1.55 -51.92
N GLY A 203 7.97 -0.73 -51.23
CA GLY A 203 8.68 0.40 -51.83
C GLY A 203 9.71 -0.04 -52.87
N TYR A 204 10.48 -1.08 -52.56
CA TYR A 204 11.48 -1.66 -53.46
C TYR A 204 10.84 -2.28 -54.72
N SER A 205 9.75 -3.02 -54.54
CA SER A 205 8.99 -3.62 -55.65
C SER A 205 8.42 -2.57 -56.60
N SER A 206 7.88 -1.47 -56.05
CA SER A 206 7.35 -0.34 -56.82
C SER A 206 8.44 0.36 -57.64
N LEU A 207 9.62 0.62 -57.05
CA LEU A 207 10.76 1.20 -57.78
C LEU A 207 11.21 0.31 -58.95
N LYS A 208 11.24 -1.01 -58.73
CA LYS A 208 11.63 -1.98 -59.75
C LYS A 208 10.62 -2.04 -60.91
N SER A 209 9.31 -1.96 -60.64
CA SER A 209 8.29 -1.90 -61.68
C SER A 209 8.38 -0.62 -62.51
N TYR A 210 8.58 0.54 -61.87
CA TYR A 210 8.77 1.82 -62.59
C TYR A 210 9.99 1.80 -63.51
N GLN A 211 11.12 1.21 -63.08
CA GLN A 211 12.31 1.07 -63.92
C GLN A 211 12.07 0.15 -65.13
N LEU A 212 11.35 -0.96 -64.94
CA LEU A 212 10.97 -1.88 -66.00
C LEU A 212 10.05 -1.23 -67.03
N GLU A 213 8.99 -0.55 -66.58
CA GLU A 213 8.05 0.15 -67.47
C GLU A 213 8.74 1.25 -68.27
N SER A 214 9.63 2.02 -67.64
CA SER A 214 10.45 3.05 -68.32
C SER A 214 11.36 2.43 -69.38
N SER A 215 12.01 1.30 -69.08
CA SER A 215 12.87 0.57 -70.04
C SER A 215 12.09 0.03 -71.24
N VAL A 216 10.92 -0.57 -70.99
CA VAL A 216 10.05 -1.09 -72.05
C VAL A 216 9.52 0.04 -72.93
N GLY A 217 9.12 1.17 -72.32
CA GLY A 217 8.71 2.37 -73.04
C GLY A 217 9.81 2.93 -73.94
N ALA A 218 11.05 2.98 -73.45
CA ALA A 218 12.21 3.40 -74.23
C ALA A 218 12.49 2.45 -75.41
N GLN A 219 12.43 1.14 -75.20
CA GLN A 219 12.62 0.15 -76.28
C GLN A 219 11.53 0.22 -77.36
N ALA A 220 10.28 0.42 -76.97
CA ALA A 220 9.17 0.58 -77.90
C ALA A 220 9.33 1.85 -78.78
N MET A 221 9.84 2.94 -78.20
CA MET A 221 10.14 4.16 -78.95
C MET A 221 11.30 3.96 -79.94
N ILE A 222 12.34 3.23 -79.56
CA ILE A 222 13.45 2.88 -80.46
C ILE A 222 12.96 2.03 -81.64
N GLN A 223 12.15 0.99 -81.38
CA GLN A 223 11.62 0.13 -82.45
C GLN A 223 10.70 0.89 -83.42
N ARG A 224 9.86 1.80 -82.91
CA ARG A 224 9.04 2.67 -83.76
C ARG A 224 9.90 3.61 -84.60
N GLY A 225 10.95 4.21 -84.03
CA GLY A 225 11.89 5.06 -84.77
C GLY A 225 12.59 4.29 -85.90
N VAL A 226 13.07 3.08 -85.63
CA VAL A 226 13.72 2.21 -86.64
C VAL A 226 12.75 1.82 -87.75
N ALA A 227 11.50 1.47 -87.41
CA ALA A 227 10.48 1.12 -88.41
C ALA A 227 10.07 2.30 -89.30
N VAL A 228 10.02 3.52 -88.75
CA VAL A 228 9.74 4.74 -89.53
C VAL A 228 10.90 5.07 -90.47
N MET A 229 12.16 4.86 -90.05
CA MET A 229 13.32 5.08 -90.92
C MET A 229 13.41 4.04 -92.04
N SER A 230 13.04 2.78 -91.78
CA SER A 230 13.06 1.72 -92.79
C SER A 230 11.98 1.88 -93.87
N LYS A 231 10.88 2.61 -93.59
CA LYS A 231 9.81 2.92 -94.57
C LYS A 231 10.09 4.13 -95.46
N LYS A 232 11.11 4.94 -95.14
CA LYS A 232 11.50 6.12 -95.94
C LYS A 232 12.67 5.85 -96.91
N GLY A 233 13.16 4.61 -96.98
CA GLY A 233 14.29 4.20 -97.81
C GLY A 233 13.95 3.29 -98.99
N GLN A 234 12.67 3.18 -99.38
CA GLN A 234 12.21 2.51 -100.60
C GLN A 234 11.64 3.51 -101.59
#